data_AF-A0A1M2V0T4-F1
#
_entry.id   AF-A0A1M2V0T4-F1
#
_cell.length_a   1.000
_cell.length_b   1.000
_cell.length_c   1.000
_cell.angle_alpha   90.00
_cell.angle_beta   90.00
_cell.angle_gamma   90.00
#
_symmetry.space_group_name_H-M   'P 1'
#
loop_
_entity.id
_entity.type
_entity.pdbx_description
1 polymer ?
#
loop_
_entity_poly.entity_id
_entity_poly.type
_entity_poly.pdbx_seq_one_letter_code
_entity_poly.pdbx_strand_id
1 'polypeptide(L)'
;MSRNRKLTECQMADFADDYAERERLRRIISENARIVVAMELGVSVGTIQKVEKGQKVPRVAPAKVAEVARRRALYRLCLELYRSDYSDRALMARYDISKPTLLRRAQEYRAEQMESKRVAA
;
A
#
# COMPACT_ATOMS: atom_id res chain seq x y z
N MET A 1 -23.97 3.66 20.71
CA MET A 1 -23.51 2.77 19.63
C MET A 1 -22.41 1.88 20.18
N SER A 2 -22.60 0.56 20.12
CA SER A 2 -21.66 -0.42 20.70
C SER A 2 -20.40 -0.50 19.85
N ARG A 3 -19.28 0.05 20.33
CA ARG A 3 -17.96 0.03 19.66
C ARG A 3 -17.31 -1.38 19.63
N ASN A 4 -18.07 -2.44 19.91
CA ASN A 4 -17.64 -3.83 20.06
C ASN A 4 -18.48 -4.81 19.21
N ARG A 5 -18.96 -4.36 18.04
CA ARG A 5 -19.67 -5.25 17.12
C ARG A 5 -18.70 -6.34 16.61
N LYS A 6 -19.11 -7.60 16.75
CA LYS A 6 -18.42 -8.73 16.08
C LYS A 6 -18.83 -8.75 14.61
N LEU A 7 -17.86 -8.97 13.72
CA LEU A 7 -18.11 -9.16 12.30
C LEU A 7 -18.87 -10.47 12.08
N THR A 8 -19.85 -10.43 11.18
CA THR A 8 -20.53 -11.63 10.64
C THR A 8 -19.57 -12.41 9.73
N GLU A 9 -19.91 -13.66 9.39
CA GLU A 9 -19.08 -14.49 8.50
C GLU A 9 -18.83 -13.83 7.13
N CYS A 10 -19.86 -13.26 6.49
CA CYS A 10 -19.69 -12.52 5.24
C CYS A 10 -18.75 -11.31 5.42
N GLN A 11 -18.91 -10.55 6.49
CA GLN A 11 -18.02 -9.42 6.79
C GLN A 11 -16.58 -9.84 7.11
N MET A 12 -16.35 -11.08 7.56
CA MET A 12 -15.00 -11.60 7.75
C MET A 12 -14.32 -11.90 6.41
N ALA A 13 -15.05 -12.47 5.44
CA ALA A 13 -14.53 -12.69 4.09
C ALA A 13 -14.21 -11.36 3.40
N ASP A 14 -15.14 -10.41 3.41
CA ASP A 14 -14.92 -9.07 2.84
C ASP A 14 -13.73 -8.36 3.49
N PHE A 15 -13.59 -8.48 4.82
CA PHE A 15 -12.46 -7.91 5.54
C PHE A 15 -11.13 -8.52 5.11
N ALA A 16 -11.08 -9.84 4.89
CA ALA A 16 -9.86 -10.51 4.44
C ALA A 16 -9.43 -10.01 3.05
N ASP A 17 -10.37 -9.85 2.12
CA ASP A 17 -10.11 -9.31 0.79
C ASP A 17 -9.63 -7.85 0.84
N ASP A 18 -10.31 -7.00 1.61
CA ASP A 18 -9.90 -5.61 1.81
C ASP A 18 -8.50 -5.51 2.45
N TYR A 19 -8.20 -6.39 3.41
CA TYR A 19 -6.90 -6.43 4.06
C TYR A 19 -5.79 -6.95 3.13
N ALA A 20 -6.10 -7.93 2.28
CA ALA A 20 -5.20 -8.40 1.24
C ALA A 20 -4.82 -7.28 0.25
N GLU A 21 -5.83 -6.55 -0.23
CA GLU A 21 -5.64 -5.42 -1.12
C GLU A 21 -4.85 -4.28 -0.46
N ARG A 22 -5.15 -4.02 0.82
CA ARG A 22 -4.37 -3.07 1.62
C ARG A 22 -2.87 -3.42 1.63
N GLU A 23 -2.52 -4.68 1.91
CA GLU A 23 -1.12 -5.11 1.98
C GLU A 23 -0.47 -5.07 0.58
N ARG A 24 -1.20 -5.42 -0.47
CA ARG A 24 -0.76 -5.26 -1.87
C ARG A 24 -0.41 -3.80 -2.18
N LEU A 25 -1.28 -2.86 -1.83
CA LEU A 25 -1.04 -1.42 -2.02
C LEU A 25 0.17 -0.93 -1.23
N ARG A 26 0.33 -1.34 0.03
CA ARG A 26 1.51 -0.96 0.85
C ARG A 26 2.81 -1.42 0.23
N ARG A 27 2.83 -2.62 -0.35
CA ARG A 27 4.00 -3.14 -1.07
C ARG A 27 4.32 -2.27 -2.28
N ILE A 28 3.33 -1.99 -3.14
CA ILE A 28 3.52 -1.13 -4.33
C ILE A 28 4.01 0.27 -3.93
N ILE A 29 3.40 0.89 -2.90
CA ILE A 29 3.80 2.20 -2.39
C ILE A 29 5.26 2.18 -1.92
N SER A 30 5.65 1.12 -1.21
CA SER A 30 7.02 0.98 -0.68
C SER A 30 8.04 0.80 -1.81
N GLU A 31 7.78 -0.12 -2.73
CA GLU A 31 8.64 -0.41 -3.90
C GLU A 31 8.80 0.82 -4.79
N ASN A 32 7.77 1.66 -4.90
CA ASN A 32 7.81 2.84 -5.73
C ASN A 32 8.20 4.11 -4.96
N ALA A 33 8.57 4.02 -3.67
CA ALA A 33 8.98 5.17 -2.86
C ALA A 33 10.24 5.85 -3.43
N ARG A 34 10.39 7.17 -3.20
CA ARG A 34 11.49 7.95 -3.80
C ARG A 34 12.87 7.37 -3.53
N ILE A 35 13.10 6.86 -2.31
CA ILE A 35 14.40 6.29 -1.91
C ILE A 35 14.69 5.01 -2.69
N VAL A 36 13.71 4.11 -2.78
CA VAL A 36 13.84 2.86 -3.57
C VAL A 36 14.08 3.18 -5.04
N VAL A 37 13.34 4.15 -5.58
CA VAL A 37 13.51 4.63 -6.96
C VAL A 37 14.86 5.24 -7.21
N ALA A 38 15.37 6.02 -6.27
CA ALA A 38 16.70 6.61 -6.36
C ALA A 38 17.78 5.51 -6.41
N MET A 39 17.68 4.51 -5.55
CA MET A 39 18.62 3.40 -5.47
C MET A 39 18.59 2.53 -6.74
N GLU A 40 17.42 2.06 -7.15
CA GLU A 40 17.29 1.11 -8.27
C GLU A 40 17.67 1.73 -9.62
N LEU A 41 17.40 3.03 -9.82
CA LEU A 41 17.69 3.71 -11.09
C LEU A 41 19.03 4.46 -11.10
N GLY A 42 19.72 4.52 -9.95
CA GLY A 42 20.96 5.26 -9.79
C GLY A 42 20.78 6.75 -10.06
N VAL A 43 19.74 7.37 -9.48
CA VAL A 43 19.44 8.80 -9.59
C VAL A 43 19.25 9.41 -8.21
N SER A 44 19.52 10.71 -8.03
CA SER A 44 19.29 11.35 -6.73
C SER A 44 17.80 11.60 -6.47
N VAL A 45 17.41 11.68 -5.20
CA VAL A 45 16.05 12.07 -4.80
C VAL A 45 15.68 13.46 -5.34
N GLY A 46 16.65 14.38 -5.42
CA GLY A 46 16.44 15.71 -6.01
C GLY A 46 16.09 15.64 -7.51
N THR A 47 16.71 14.73 -8.28
CA THR A 47 16.32 14.47 -9.67
C THR A 47 14.88 13.96 -9.75
N ILE A 48 14.50 13.01 -8.88
CA ILE A 48 13.13 12.49 -8.85
C ILE A 48 12.11 13.61 -8.59
N GLN A 49 12.40 14.51 -7.63
CA GLN A 49 11.54 15.66 -7.35
C GLN A 49 11.40 16.61 -8.54
N LYS A 50 12.48 16.82 -9.32
CA LYS A 50 12.41 17.61 -10.55
C LYS A 50 11.50 16.95 -11.59
N VAL A 51 11.64 15.63 -11.78
CA VAL A 51 10.77 14.85 -12.68
C VAL A 51 9.31 14.93 -12.23
N GLU A 52 9.03 14.76 -10.94
CA GLU A 52 7.66 14.86 -10.38
C GLU A 52 7.02 16.25 -10.61
N LYS A 53 7.85 17.30 -10.70
CA LYS A 53 7.44 18.69 -10.98
C LYS A 53 7.43 19.02 -12.48
N GLY A 54 7.71 18.06 -13.37
CA GLY A 54 7.79 18.30 -14.82
C GLY A 54 8.99 19.15 -15.25
N GLN A 55 10.02 19.28 -14.41
CA GLN A 55 11.20 20.08 -14.70
C GLN A 55 12.23 19.31 -15.54
N LYS A 56 12.99 20.03 -16.37
CA LYS A 56 14.06 19.45 -17.18
C LYS A 56 15.20 18.89 -16.31
N VAL A 57 15.67 17.69 -16.65
CA VAL A 57 16.81 17.01 -16.01
C VAL A 57 17.83 16.58 -17.08
N PRO A 58 18.69 17.52 -17.55
CA PRO A 58 19.51 17.33 -18.75
C PRO A 58 20.64 16.30 -18.61
N ARG A 59 21.04 15.95 -17.37
CA ARG A 59 22.14 15.01 -17.09
C ARG A 59 21.69 13.56 -16.91
N VAL A 60 20.40 13.27 -17.09
CA VAL A 60 19.83 11.94 -16.87
C VAL A 60 19.25 11.43 -18.18
N ALA A 61 19.57 10.18 -18.52
CA ALA A 61 19.07 9.55 -19.74
C ALA A 61 17.53 9.63 -19.81
N PRO A 62 16.94 9.99 -20.97
CA PRO A 62 15.49 10.12 -21.12
C PRO A 62 14.71 8.87 -20.66
N ALA A 63 15.24 7.67 -20.91
CA ALA A 63 14.64 6.41 -20.46
C ALA A 63 14.52 6.33 -18.93
N LYS A 64 15.55 6.76 -18.19
CA LYS A 64 15.50 6.81 -16.71
C LYS A 64 14.48 7.84 -16.22
N VAL A 65 14.39 8.99 -16.90
CA VAL A 65 13.38 10.02 -16.59
C VAL A 65 11.96 9.49 -16.77
N ALA A 66 11.71 8.79 -17.89
CA ALA A 66 10.43 8.15 -18.16
C ALA A 66 10.08 7.09 -17.11
N GLU A 67 11.04 6.25 -16.73
CA GLU A 67 10.84 5.21 -15.73
C GLU A 67 10.58 5.80 -14.33
N VAL A 68 11.33 6.85 -13.92
CA VAL A 68 11.04 7.61 -12.71
C VAL A 68 9.61 8.14 -12.77
N ALA A 69 9.21 8.81 -13.86
CA ALA A 69 7.86 9.37 -13.99
C ALA A 69 6.78 8.29 -13.83
N ARG A 70 6.95 7.14 -14.49
CA ARG A 70 6.03 5.98 -14.40
C ARG A 70 5.89 5.47 -12.97
N ARG A 71 7.00 5.18 -12.29
CA ARG A 71 7.00 4.64 -10.92
C ARG A 71 6.39 5.62 -9.93
N ARG A 72 6.69 6.92 -10.09
CA ARG A 72 6.16 7.97 -9.22
C ARG A 72 4.68 8.27 -9.48
N ALA A 73 4.19 8.06 -10.71
CA ALA A 73 2.76 8.07 -11.00
C ALA A 73 2.05 6.91 -10.30
N LEU A 74 2.58 5.69 -10.40
CA LEU A 74 2.04 4.51 -9.71
C LEU A 74 1.99 4.70 -8.19
N TYR A 75 3.07 5.22 -7.60
CA TYR A 75 3.11 5.57 -6.18
C TYR A 75 1.94 6.49 -5.77
N ARG A 76 1.68 7.54 -6.55
CA ARG A 76 0.62 8.52 -6.23
C ARG A 76 -0.76 7.89 -6.27
N LEU A 77 -1.07 7.15 -7.34
CA LEU A 77 -2.35 6.47 -7.51
C LEU A 77 -2.60 5.47 -6.37
N CYS A 78 -1.63 4.61 -6.06
CA CYS A 78 -1.78 3.64 -4.98
C CYS A 78 -1.88 4.31 -3.61
N LEU A 79 -1.17 5.42 -3.37
CA LEU A 79 -1.24 6.16 -2.12
C LEU A 79 -2.61 6.81 -1.92
N GLU A 80 -3.20 7.35 -2.98
CA GLU A 80 -4.53 7.94 -2.95
C GLU A 80 -5.60 6.90 -2.63
N LEU A 81 -5.57 5.75 -3.33
CA LEU A 81 -6.46 4.62 -3.06
C LEU A 81 -6.28 4.08 -1.63
N TYR A 82 -5.03 3.93 -1.17
CA TYR A 82 -4.75 3.49 0.19
C TYR A 82 -5.33 4.45 1.24
N ARG A 83 -5.21 5.76 1.03
CA ARG A 83 -5.69 6.76 1.99
C ARG A 83 -7.20 6.86 2.04
N SER A 84 -7.87 6.76 0.90
CA SER A 84 -9.33 6.82 0.78
C SER A 84 -9.98 5.57 1.37
N ASP A 85 -9.60 4.39 0.90
CA ASP A 85 -10.41 3.18 1.11
C ASP A 85 -9.78 2.16 2.06
N TYR A 86 -8.44 2.12 2.15
CA TYR A 86 -7.71 1.04 2.85
C TYR A 86 -6.91 1.51 4.06
N SER A 87 -7.13 2.75 4.51
CA SER A 87 -6.52 3.26 5.73
C SER A 87 -7.17 2.60 6.95
N ASP A 88 -6.47 2.58 8.10
CA ASP A 88 -7.06 2.08 9.35
C ASP A 88 -8.41 2.74 9.64
N ARG A 89 -8.49 4.06 9.42
CA ARG A 89 -9.71 4.83 9.63
C ARG A 89 -10.83 4.40 8.67
N ALA A 90 -10.51 4.18 7.40
CA ALA A 90 -11.48 3.77 6.39
C ALA A 90 -12.02 2.37 6.69
N LEU A 91 -11.15 1.40 6.99
CA LEU A 91 -11.55 0.05 7.36
C LEU A 91 -12.36 0.02 8.66
N MET A 92 -11.93 0.77 9.69
CA MET A 92 -12.69 0.88 10.94
C MET A 92 -14.10 1.42 10.71
N ALA A 93 -14.24 2.44 9.86
CA ALA A 93 -15.54 3.03 9.53
C ALA A 93 -16.41 2.07 8.70
N ARG A 94 -15.84 1.42 7.68
CA ARG A 94 -16.53 0.48 6.78
C ARG A 94 -17.14 -0.69 7.55
N TYR A 95 -16.39 -1.22 8.51
CA TYR A 95 -16.78 -2.42 9.27
C TYR A 95 -17.41 -2.11 10.63
N ASP A 96 -17.49 -0.83 11.03
CA ASP A 96 -17.95 -0.38 12.36
C ASP A 96 -17.21 -1.10 13.51
N ILE A 97 -15.87 -1.13 13.40
CA ILE A 97 -14.99 -1.81 14.37
C ILE A 97 -14.02 -0.88 15.07
N SER A 98 -13.61 -1.28 16.27
CA SER A 98 -12.55 -0.61 17.02
C SER A 98 -11.16 -0.88 16.43
N LYS A 99 -10.19 -0.02 16.73
CA LYS A 99 -8.77 -0.21 16.34
C LYS A 99 -8.18 -1.52 16.91
N PRO A 100 -8.40 -1.89 18.20
CA PRO A 100 -7.98 -3.19 18.70
C PRO A 100 -8.55 -4.37 17.89
N THR A 101 -9.82 -4.30 17.48
CA THR A 101 -10.45 -5.34 16.66
C THR A 101 -9.78 -5.43 15.29
N LEU A 102 -9.52 -4.29 14.63
CA LEU A 102 -8.79 -4.23 13.36
C LEU A 102 -7.41 -4.91 13.48
N LEU A 103 -6.63 -4.56 14.51
CA LEU A 103 -5.29 -5.10 14.73
C LEU A 103 -5.29 -6.61 15.00
N ARG A 104 -6.26 -7.09 15.79
CA ARG A 104 -6.44 -8.52 16.03
C ARG A 104 -6.74 -9.27 14.73
N ARG A 105 -7.69 -8.79 13.92
CA ARG A 105 -8.01 -9.42 12.63
C ARG A 105 -6.85 -9.38 11.65
N ALA A 106 -6.10 -8.28 11.62
CA ALA A 106 -4.86 -8.16 10.85
C ALA A 106 -3.77 -9.17 11.28
N GLN A 107 -3.75 -9.56 12.55
CA GLN A 107 -2.83 -10.60 13.05
C GLN A 107 -3.31 -11.99 12.65
N GLU A 108 -4.60 -12.28 12.76
CA GLU A 108 -5.22 -13.55 12.35
C GLU A 108 -4.99 -13.82 10.86
N TYR A 109 -5.30 -12.84 10.00
CA TYR A 109 -5.03 -12.93 8.56
C TYR A 109 -3.56 -13.26 8.26
N ARG A 110 -2.62 -12.61 8.95
CA ARG A 110 -1.18 -12.87 8.76
C ARG A 110 -0.79 -14.27 9.24
N ALA A 111 -1.38 -14.77 10.31
CA ALA A 111 -1.15 -16.12 10.80
C ALA A 111 -1.65 -17.17 9.81
N GLU A 112 -2.87 -16.99 9.28
CA GLU A 112 -3.46 -17.86 8.25
C GLU A 112 -2.58 -17.93 7.00
N GLN A 113 -2.11 -16.77 6.50
CA GLN A 113 -1.23 -16.71 5.34
C GLN A 113 0.13 -17.41 5.55
N MET A 114 0.67 -17.40 6.78
CA MET A 114 1.88 -18.14 7.08
C MET A 114 1.64 -19.65 7.16
N GLU A 115 0.52 -20.05 7.74
CA GLU A 115 0.16 -21.46 7.89
C GLU A 115 -0.12 -22.11 6.52
N SER A 116 -0.88 -21.44 5.65
CA SER A 116 -1.12 -21.93 4.28
C SER A 116 0.18 -22.11 3.48
N LYS A 117 1.18 -21.23 3.69
CA LYS A 117 2.49 -21.35 3.04
C LYS A 117 3.34 -22.50 3.59
N ARG A 118 3.17 -22.87 4.86
CA ARG A 118 3.86 -24.01 5.48
C ARG A 118 3.33 -25.34 4.97
N VAL A 119 2.01 -25.44 4.81
CA VAL A 119 1.37 -26.68 4.30
C VAL A 119 1.64 -26.88 2.81
N ALA A 120 1.85 -25.79 2.06
CA ALA A 120 2.16 -25.84 0.63
C ALA A 120 3.66 -26.03 0.31
N ALA A 121 4.54 -26.05 1.31
CA ALA A 121 6.00 -26.21 1.18
C ALA A 121 6.43 -27.62 1.59
#